data_AF-A0A7I8VAN9-F1
#
_entry.id   AF-A0A7I8VAN9-F1
#
_cell.length_a   1.000
_cell.length_b   1.000
_cell.length_c   1.000
_cell.angle_alpha   90.00
_cell.angle_beta   90.00
_cell.angle_gamma   90.00
#
_symmetry.space_group_name_H-M   'P 1'
#
loop_
_entity.id
_entity.type
_entity.pdbx_description
1 polymer ?
#
loop_
_entity_poly.entity_id
_entity_poly.type
_entity_poly.pdbx_seq_one_letter_code
_entity_poly.pdbx_strand_id
1 'polypeptide(L)'
;MNERYPDVYWQCEPWQNYYPTQNFGPEKKRKRVPTQAQRRAANIRERRRMFNLNEAFDTLRKRVPTFAYEKRLSRIETLRLAITYIAFMTAVIDGQDAENVVLSSAQRKILEKAYVK
;
A
#
# COMPACT_ATOMS: atom_id res chain seq x y z
N MET A 1 14.46 56.30 -2.29
CA MET A 1 14.76 54.85 -2.20
C MET A 1 13.46 54.16 -1.82
N ASN A 2 12.62 53.87 -2.81
CA ASN A 2 12.42 52.54 -3.44
C ASN A 2 11.63 51.55 -2.56
N GLU A 3 10.33 51.48 -2.89
CA GLU A 3 9.43 50.33 -3.04
C GLU A 3 9.88 48.95 -2.49
N ARG A 4 9.01 48.34 -1.66
CA ARG A 4 8.26 47.12 -2.08
C ARG A 4 7.08 46.79 -1.14
N TYR A 5 5.88 46.82 -1.70
CA TYR A 5 4.66 46.17 -1.22
C TYR A 5 4.85 44.62 -1.12
N PRO A 6 4.08 43.89 -0.29
CA PRO A 6 2.68 43.58 -0.62
C PRO A 6 1.72 43.87 0.56
N ASP A 7 0.54 44.48 0.36
CA ASP A 7 -0.60 44.03 -0.46
C ASP A 7 -1.07 42.70 0.18
N VAL A 8 -2.22 42.54 0.83
CA VAL A 8 -3.54 43.08 0.54
C VAL A 8 -4.50 42.59 1.65
N TYR A 9 -5.63 43.28 1.86
CA TYR A 9 -6.94 42.72 2.31
C TYR A 9 -7.06 42.18 3.77
N TRP A 10 -8.03 42.55 4.62
CA TRP A 10 -9.11 43.54 4.64
C TRP A 10 -9.45 43.78 6.12
N GLN A 11 -9.60 45.03 6.53
CA GLN A 11 -10.23 45.40 7.80
C GLN A 11 -11.71 45.00 7.73
N CYS A 12 -12.19 44.20 8.69
CA CYS A 12 -13.60 43.83 8.81
C CYS A 12 -14.43 45.03 9.26
N GLU A 13 -15.15 45.65 8.32
CA GLU A 13 -16.33 46.48 8.59
C GLU A 13 -17.44 45.63 9.24
N PRO A 14 -18.30 46.22 10.11
CA PRO A 14 -19.39 45.49 10.76
C PRO A 14 -20.53 45.28 9.77
N TRP A 15 -20.81 44.03 9.43
CA TRP A 15 -21.96 43.66 8.60
C TRP A 15 -23.28 43.81 9.36
N GLN A 16 -23.79 45.03 9.49
CA GLN A 16 -25.20 45.27 9.81
C GLN A 16 -26.01 45.36 8.51
N ASN A 17 -26.76 44.28 8.23
CA ASN A 17 -27.97 44.21 7.40
C ASN A 17 -27.88 44.59 5.91
N TYR A 18 -27.85 43.60 5.00
CA TYR A 18 -28.64 43.63 3.73
C TYR A 18 -28.71 42.29 2.96
N TYR A 19 -29.01 41.15 3.60
CA TYR A 19 -29.45 39.95 2.85
C TYR A 19 -30.51 39.19 3.66
N PRO A 20 -31.63 38.75 3.06
CA PRO A 20 -32.60 37.91 3.75
C PRO A 20 -31.94 36.57 4.07
N THR A 21 -31.83 36.22 5.35
CA THR A 21 -31.22 34.97 5.79
C THR A 21 -32.15 33.80 5.51
N GLN A 22 -32.09 33.26 4.30
CA GLN A 22 -32.57 31.91 4.07
C GLN A 22 -31.59 30.95 4.74
N ASN A 23 -31.94 30.51 5.94
CA ASN A 23 -31.23 29.50 6.71
C ASN A 23 -31.22 28.15 5.96
N PHE A 24 -30.39 28.04 4.92
CA PHE A 24 -29.95 26.77 4.36
C PHE A 24 -28.59 26.43 4.98
N GLY A 25 -28.60 26.15 6.29
CA GLY A 25 -27.47 25.42 6.87
C GLY A 25 -27.26 24.12 6.09
N PRO A 26 -26.03 23.62 5.94
CA PRO A 26 -25.80 22.38 5.20
C PRO A 26 -26.64 21.29 5.85
N GLU A 27 -27.71 20.87 5.17
CA GLU A 27 -28.59 19.83 5.65
C GLU A 27 -27.69 18.62 5.94
N LYS A 28 -27.66 18.19 7.21
CA LYS A 28 -26.86 17.05 7.65
C LYS A 28 -27.39 15.84 6.90
N LYS A 29 -26.80 15.53 5.73
CA LYS A 29 -27.16 14.37 4.91
C LYS A 29 -27.12 13.15 5.82
N ARG A 30 -28.31 12.66 6.21
CA ARG A 30 -28.43 11.47 7.05
C ARG A 30 -27.62 10.37 6.37
N LYS A 31 -26.55 9.89 7.04
CA LYS A 31 -25.73 8.79 6.53
C LYS A 31 -26.67 7.61 6.32
N ARG A 32 -27.04 7.33 5.07
CA ARG A 32 -27.99 6.26 4.74
C ARG A 32 -27.41 4.95 5.27
N VAL A 33 -28.14 4.29 6.18
CA VAL A 33 -27.72 2.99 6.71
C VAL A 33 -27.84 1.97 5.57
N PRO A 34 -26.76 1.23 5.23
CA PRO A 34 -26.82 0.29 4.12
C PRO A 34 -27.77 -0.86 4.43
N THR A 35 -28.63 -1.19 3.46
CA THR A 35 -29.59 -2.30 3.54
C THR A 35 -28.86 -3.63 3.62
N GLN A 36 -29.55 -4.69 4.08
CA GLN A 36 -28.95 -6.01 4.19
C GLN A 36 -28.45 -6.52 2.82
N ALA A 37 -29.17 -6.27 1.74
CA ALA A 37 -28.75 -6.60 0.37
C ALA A 37 -27.46 -5.86 -0.03
N GLN A 38 -27.35 -4.56 0.28
CA GLN A 38 -26.16 -3.76 0.02
C GLN A 38 -24.95 -4.27 0.81
N ARG A 39 -25.14 -4.64 2.08
CA ARG A 39 -24.09 -5.24 2.93
C ARG A 39 -23.62 -6.59 2.36
N ARG A 40 -24.55 -7.47 1.96
CA ARG A 40 -24.21 -8.76 1.32
C ARG A 40 -23.42 -8.55 0.03
N ALA A 41 -23.88 -7.65 -0.83
CA ALA A 41 -23.18 -7.33 -2.08
C ALA A 41 -21.77 -6.78 -1.83
N ALA A 42 -21.59 -5.92 -0.82
CA ALA A 42 -20.26 -5.43 -0.43
C ALA A 42 -19.34 -6.55 0.07
N ASN A 43 -19.84 -7.46 0.91
CA ASN A 43 -19.07 -8.60 1.41
C ASN A 43 -18.64 -9.55 0.29
N ILE A 44 -19.50 -9.78 -0.71
CA ILE A 44 -19.17 -10.61 -1.89
C ILE A 44 -18.04 -9.95 -2.69
N ARG A 45 -18.10 -8.62 -2.91
CA ARG A 45 -17.04 -7.90 -3.62
C ARG A 45 -15.72 -7.98 -2.88
N GLU A 46 -15.71 -7.77 -1.56
CA GLU A 46 -14.48 -7.84 -0.78
C GLU A 46 -13.90 -9.26 -0.75
N ARG A 47 -14.75 -10.30 -0.67
CA ARG A 47 -14.29 -11.69 -0.78
C ARG A 47 -13.61 -11.96 -2.13
N ARG A 48 -14.17 -11.47 -3.23
CA ARG A 48 -13.56 -11.60 -4.57
C ARG A 48 -12.23 -10.85 -4.65
N ARG A 49 -12.17 -9.61 -4.13
CA ARG A 49 -10.92 -8.84 -4.05
C ARG A 49 -9.84 -9.60 -3.27
N MET A 50 -10.18 -10.16 -2.11
CA MET A 50 -9.25 -10.93 -1.29
C MET A 50 -8.83 -12.25 -1.94
N PHE A 51 -9.74 -12.92 -2.66
CA PHE A 51 -9.40 -14.10 -3.45
C PHE A 51 -8.32 -13.76 -4.50
N ASN A 52 -8.55 -12.74 -5.32
CA ASN A 52 -7.59 -12.32 -6.34
C ASN A 52 -6.23 -11.92 -5.73
N LEU A 53 -6.25 -11.23 -4.58
CA LEU A 53 -5.02 -10.88 -3.85
C LEU A 53 -4.26 -12.13 -3.39
N ASN A 54 -4.96 -13.11 -2.84
CA ASN A 54 -4.34 -14.35 -2.36
C ASN A 54 -3.78 -15.18 -3.51
N GLU A 55 -4.47 -15.23 -4.64
CA GLU A 55 -4.00 -15.90 -5.87
C GLU A 55 -2.71 -15.25 -6.39
N ALA A 56 -2.65 -13.92 -6.47
CA ALA A 56 -1.43 -13.21 -6.85
C ALA A 56 -0.26 -13.52 -5.89
N PHE A 57 -0.54 -13.58 -4.59
CA PHE A 57 0.43 -13.97 -3.57
C PHE A 57 0.92 -15.41 -3.72
N ASP A 58 0.11 -16.31 -4.28
CA ASP A 58 0.50 -17.71 -4.53
C ASP A 58 1.32 -17.85 -5.79
N THR A 59 0.99 -17.10 -6.83
CA THR A 59 1.84 -16.96 -8.01
C THR A 59 3.22 -16.42 -7.62
N LEU A 60 3.29 -15.41 -6.74
CA LEU A 60 4.56 -14.89 -6.25
C LEU A 60 5.35 -15.95 -5.48
N ARG A 61 4.74 -16.70 -4.56
CA ARG A 61 5.42 -17.77 -3.82
C ARG A 61 6.06 -18.81 -4.72
N LYS A 62 5.46 -19.14 -5.87
CA LYS A 62 6.02 -20.09 -6.84
C LYS A 62 7.25 -19.56 -7.57
N ARG A 63 7.45 -18.24 -7.62
CA ARG A 63 8.58 -17.57 -8.30
C ARG A 63 9.73 -17.24 -7.35
N VAL A 64 9.44 -17.13 -6.07
CA VAL A 64 10.42 -16.85 -5.03
C VAL A 64 11.15 -18.17 -4.69
N PRO A 65 12.49 -18.17 -4.60
CA PRO A 65 13.25 -19.38 -4.27
C PRO A 65 12.92 -19.86 -2.85
N THR A 66 12.32 -21.04 -2.73
CA THR A 66 12.00 -21.71 -1.46
C THR A 66 12.15 -23.21 -1.63
N PHE A 67 12.32 -23.95 -0.53
CA PHE A 67 12.33 -25.40 -0.64
C PHE A 67 10.97 -26.00 -0.95
N ALA A 68 10.97 -27.07 -1.75
CA ALA A 68 9.76 -27.80 -2.13
C ALA A 68 8.99 -28.41 -0.94
N TYR A 69 9.67 -28.67 0.18
CA TYR A 69 9.09 -29.23 1.42
C TYR A 69 8.85 -28.19 2.51
N GLU A 70 9.08 -26.90 2.23
CA GLU A 70 8.91 -25.88 3.25
C GLU A 70 7.45 -25.46 3.44
N LYS A 71 7.15 -25.05 4.67
CA LYS A 71 5.85 -24.48 5.01
C LYS A 71 5.58 -23.26 4.14
N ARG A 72 4.32 -23.09 3.74
CA ARG A 72 3.84 -21.90 3.01
C ARG A 72 4.25 -20.61 3.73
N LEU A 73 5.07 -19.79 3.06
CA LEU A 73 5.54 -18.50 3.58
C LEU A 73 4.41 -17.53 3.90
N SER A 74 4.57 -16.77 4.99
CA SER A 74 3.68 -15.65 5.32
C SER A 74 3.79 -14.52 4.29
N ARG A 75 2.82 -13.59 4.27
CA ARG A 75 2.82 -12.46 3.32
C ARG A 75 4.08 -11.61 3.46
N ILE A 76 4.51 -11.31 4.68
CA ILE A 76 5.69 -10.48 4.92
C ILE A 76 6.98 -11.19 4.49
N GLU A 77 7.10 -12.48 4.75
CA GLU A 77 8.26 -13.28 4.32
C GLU A 77 8.34 -13.37 2.81
N THR A 78 7.21 -13.65 2.13
CA THR A 78 7.16 -13.67 0.66
C THR A 78 7.62 -12.34 0.06
N LEU A 79 7.15 -11.21 0.60
CA LEU A 79 7.55 -9.89 0.10
C LEU A 79 9.04 -9.60 0.34
N ARG A 80 9.53 -9.85 1.56
CA ARG A 80 10.95 -9.64 1.89
C ARG A 80 11.85 -10.48 1.00
N LEU A 81 11.51 -11.74 0.79
CA LEU A 81 12.30 -12.65 -0.03
C LEU A 81 12.24 -12.29 -1.52
N ALA A 82 11.08 -11.86 -2.03
CA ALA A 82 10.96 -11.38 -3.41
C ALA A 82 11.84 -10.14 -3.69
N ILE A 83 11.83 -9.14 -2.80
CA ILE A 83 12.66 -7.94 -2.93
C ILE A 83 14.14 -8.32 -2.98
N THR A 84 14.56 -9.17 -2.04
CA THR A 84 15.94 -9.64 -1.96
C THR A 84 16.34 -10.48 -3.17
N TYR A 85 15.44 -11.33 -3.67
CA TYR A 85 15.70 -12.15 -4.84
C TYR A 85 15.87 -11.32 -6.11
N ILE A 86 15.07 -10.27 -6.29
CA ILE A 86 15.25 -9.32 -7.39
C ILE A 86 16.64 -8.67 -7.30
N ALA A 87 17.00 -8.13 -6.14
CA ALA A 87 18.30 -7.48 -5.94
C ALA A 87 19.47 -8.45 -6.19
N PHE A 88 19.36 -9.69 -5.71
CA PHE A 88 20.34 -10.74 -5.95
C PHE A 88 20.49 -11.04 -7.45
N MET A 89 19.38 -11.27 -8.15
CA MET A 89 19.41 -11.58 -9.58
C MET A 89 19.96 -10.41 -10.41
N THR A 90 19.65 -9.17 -10.04
CA THR A 90 20.25 -7.98 -10.66
C THR A 90 21.76 -7.96 -10.49
N ALA A 91 22.26 -8.17 -9.27
CA ALA A 91 23.71 -8.18 -9.00
C ALA A 91 24.45 -9.30 -9.76
N VAL A 92 23.84 -10.49 -9.86
CA VAL A 92 24.38 -11.62 -10.64
C VAL A 92 24.47 -11.28 -12.13
N ILE A 93 23.44 -10.63 -12.68
CA ILE A 93 23.43 -10.19 -14.09
C ILE A 93 24.50 -9.12 -14.33
N ASP A 94 24.75 -8.24 -13.35
CA ASP A 94 25.77 -7.19 -13.41
C ASP A 94 27.20 -7.69 -13.18
N GLY A 95 27.39 -9.00 -12.98
CA GLY A 95 28.70 -9.63 -12.80
C GLY A 95 29.32 -9.42 -11.41
N GLN A 96 28.51 -9.03 -10.42
CA GLN A 96 28.95 -8.94 -9.03
C GLN A 96 28.95 -10.33 -8.38
N ASP A 97 29.97 -10.62 -7.57
CA ASP A 97 30.03 -11.87 -6.83
C ASP A 97 28.82 -12.00 -5.88
N ALA A 98 28.06 -13.07 -6.07
CA ALA A 98 26.84 -13.41 -5.34
C ALA A 98 26.98 -13.36 -3.81
N GLU A 99 28.20 -13.52 -3.29
CA GLU A 99 28.51 -13.50 -1.85
C GLU A 99 28.48 -12.09 -1.22
N ASN A 100 28.71 -11.04 -2.02
CA ASN A 100 28.76 -9.64 -1.55
C ASN A 100 27.38 -8.98 -1.41
N VAL A 101 26.32 -9.59 -1.95
CA VAL A 101 24.96 -9.11 -1.69
C VAL A 101 24.62 -9.45 -0.24
N VAL A 102 24.58 -8.44 0.62
CA VAL A 102 24.28 -8.57 2.05
C VAL A 102 22.84 -9.07 2.22
N LEU A 103 22.69 -10.38 2.21
CA LEU A 103 21.50 -11.08 2.66
C LEU A 103 21.48 -11.01 4.19
N SER A 104 20.36 -10.65 4.82
CA SER A 104 20.25 -10.77 6.28
C SER A 104 20.56 -12.22 6.69
N SER A 105 21.11 -12.43 7.89
CA SER A 105 21.49 -13.77 8.38
C SER A 105 20.33 -14.79 8.34
N ALA A 106 19.09 -14.32 8.45
CA ALA A 106 17.88 -15.13 8.27
C ALA A 106 17.65 -15.53 6.80
N GLN A 107 17.97 -14.64 5.85
CA GLN A 107 17.83 -14.87 4.41
C GLN A 107 18.97 -15.74 3.85
N ARG A 108 20.22 -15.59 4.34
CA ARG A 108 21.31 -16.53 4.00
C ARG A 108 20.95 -17.95 4.42
N LYS A 109 20.45 -18.15 5.64
CA LYS A 109 20.01 -19.48 6.08
C LYS A 109 18.90 -20.08 5.23
N ILE A 110 18.04 -19.28 4.60
CA ILE A 110 17.00 -19.77 3.69
C ILE A 110 17.60 -20.12 2.32
N LEU A 111 18.49 -19.27 1.79
CA LEU A 111 19.12 -19.46 0.48
C LEU A 111 20.22 -20.53 0.47
N GLU A 112 21.08 -20.58 1.48
CA GLU A 112 22.11 -21.62 1.66
C GLU A 112 21.45 -22.98 1.81
N LYS A 113 20.41 -23.07 2.65
CA LYS A 113 19.67 -24.31 2.76
C LYS A 113 19.07 -24.64 1.37
N ALA A 114 18.41 -23.71 0.67
CA ALA A 114 17.76 -23.96 -0.62
C ALA A 114 18.69 -24.47 -1.73
N TYR A 115 20.00 -24.22 -1.63
CA TYR A 115 21.02 -24.60 -2.61
C TYR A 115 21.89 -25.81 -2.23
N VAL A 116 21.79 -26.34 -1.01
CA VAL A 116 22.58 -27.52 -0.59
C VAL A 116 21.86 -28.82 -0.98
N LYS A 117 22.29 -29.41 -2.10
CA LYS A 117 22.26 -30.84 -2.41
C LYS A 117 23.67 -31.28 -2.78
#